data_AF-A0A1H6GPN2-F1
#
_entry.id   AF-A0A1H6GPN2-F1
#
_cell.length_a   1.000
_cell.length_b   1.000
_cell.length_c   1.000
_cell.angle_alpha   90.00
_cell.angle_beta   90.00
_cell.angle_gamma   90.00
#
_symmetry.space_group_name_H-M   'P 1'
#
loop_
_entity.id
_entity.type
_entity.pdbx_description
1 polymer ?
#
loop_
_entity_poly.entity_id
_entity_poly.type
_entity_poly.pdbx_seq_one_letter_code
_entity_poly.pdbx_strand_id
1 'polypeptide(L)'
;MIRALTLDSFRRSLALSRAVKAVIVVLLSYCGGLYFTGLIHPDSALFGAMWAAVSGLASLQDDLPGTRTAAILRVWGTLVGAVIAAAYLTAFPFSTIGLALAAGLAAGIGALLKMTDGGRLSAITVTVITILTVINPDLHPVSNASLRFLESCLGSAMALGVALIWAGVTALWLRRKERR
;
A
#
# COMPACT_ATOMS: atom_id res chain seq x y z
N MET A 1 1.32 -0.16 40.99
CA MET A 1 0.14 -0.89 40.46
C MET A 1 -0.81 0.01 39.65
N ILE A 2 -1.24 1.17 40.16
CA ILE A 2 -2.14 2.12 39.45
C ILE A 2 -1.58 2.62 38.09
N ARG A 3 -0.27 2.88 38.01
CA ARG A 3 0.41 3.36 36.79
C ARG A 3 0.46 2.33 35.65
N ALA A 4 0.42 1.03 35.98
CA ALA A 4 0.43 -0.06 35.00
C ALA A 4 -0.96 -0.24 34.37
N LEU A 5 -2.03 -0.17 35.18
CA LEU A 5 -3.42 -0.21 34.73
C LEU A 5 -3.76 0.94 33.76
N THR A 6 -3.22 2.13 33.99
CA THR A 6 -3.42 3.29 33.09
C THR A 6 -2.72 3.12 31.74
N LEU A 7 -1.50 2.54 31.73
CA LEU A 7 -0.74 2.28 30.50
C LEU A 7 -1.42 1.23 29.62
N ASP A 8 -1.97 0.17 30.23
CA ASP A 8 -2.71 -0.86 29.50
C ASP A 8 -4.01 -0.33 28.90
N SER A 9 -4.74 0.51 29.63
CA SER A 9 -5.98 1.13 29.12
C SER A 9 -5.71 2.04 27.91
N PHE A 10 -4.60 2.79 27.95
CA PHE A 10 -4.18 3.70 26.88
C PHE A 10 -3.69 2.92 25.64
N ARG A 11 -2.90 1.86 25.84
CA ARG A 11 -2.47 0.97 24.74
C ARG A 11 -3.68 0.30 24.08
N ARG A 12 -4.68 -0.12 24.86
CA ARG A 12 -5.92 -0.70 24.34
C ARG A 12 -6.73 0.29 23.50
N SER A 13 -6.86 1.55 23.92
CA SER A 13 -7.60 2.56 23.15
C SER A 13 -6.90 2.92 21.84
N LEU A 14 -5.56 3.00 21.85
CA LEU A 14 -4.74 3.14 20.64
C LEU A 14 -4.91 1.97 19.68
N ALA A 15 -4.85 0.74 20.20
CA ALA A 15 -5.03 -0.48 19.41
C ALA A 15 -6.43 -0.53 18.76
N LEU A 16 -7.48 -0.18 19.52
CA LEU A 16 -8.85 -0.13 19.00
C LEU A 16 -9.00 0.94 17.90
N SER A 17 -8.45 2.14 18.13
CA SER A 17 -8.43 3.22 17.12
C SER A 17 -7.74 2.78 15.83
N ARG A 18 -6.59 2.09 15.93
CA ARG A 18 -5.88 1.55 14.78
C ARG A 18 -6.70 0.48 14.04
N ALA A 19 -7.37 -0.41 14.76
CA ALA A 19 -8.23 -1.42 14.17
C ALA A 19 -9.39 -0.80 13.38
N VAL A 20 -10.05 0.22 13.94
CA VAL A 20 -11.14 0.93 13.24
C VAL A 20 -10.63 1.62 11.98
N LYS A 21 -9.48 2.32 12.05
CA LYS A 21 -8.86 2.91 10.86
C LYS A 21 -8.57 1.84 9.80
N ALA A 22 -8.03 0.69 10.20
CA ALA A 22 -7.71 -0.40 9.29
C ALA A 22 -8.96 -0.95 8.58
N VAL A 23 -10.06 -1.16 9.31
CA VAL A 23 -11.34 -1.58 8.72
C VAL A 23 -11.81 -0.59 7.66
N ILE A 24 -11.80 0.71 7.97
CA ILE A 24 -12.25 1.75 7.04
C ILE A 24 -11.34 1.78 5.81
N VAL A 25 -10.02 1.76 6.00
CA VAL A 25 -9.05 1.77 4.89
C VAL A 25 -9.25 0.55 3.99
N VAL A 26 -9.36 -0.65 4.55
CA VAL A 26 -9.57 -1.87 3.76
C VAL A 26 -10.85 -1.78 2.94
N LEU A 27 -11.96 -1.38 3.56
CA LEU A 27 -13.25 -1.26 2.86
C LEU A 27 -13.18 -0.25 1.71
N LEU A 28 -12.67 0.96 1.99
CA LEU A 28 -12.58 2.02 0.97
C LEU A 28 -11.62 1.64 -0.16
N SER A 29 -10.46 1.11 0.18
CA SER A 29 -9.46 0.68 -0.80
C SER A 29 -9.93 -0.51 -1.62
N TYR A 30 -10.58 -1.50 -1.00
CA TYR A 30 -11.13 -2.66 -1.70
C TYR A 30 -12.22 -2.23 -2.70
N CYS A 31 -13.23 -1.50 -2.24
CA CYS A 31 -14.30 -1.02 -3.11
C CYS A 31 -13.77 -0.10 -4.21
N GLY A 32 -12.86 0.81 -3.87
CA GLY A 32 -12.23 1.71 -4.83
C GLY A 32 -11.40 0.97 -5.88
N GLY A 33 -10.59 -0.01 -5.46
CA GLY A 33 -9.79 -0.83 -6.37
C GLY A 33 -10.63 -1.74 -7.26
N LEU A 34 -11.70 -2.32 -6.72
CA LEU A 34 -12.64 -3.16 -7.46
C LEU A 34 -13.33 -2.35 -8.57
N TYR A 35 -13.87 -1.18 -8.21
CA TYR A 35 -14.54 -0.29 -9.14
C TYR A 35 -13.55 0.24 -10.20
N PHE A 36 -12.42 0.81 -9.78
CA PHE A 36 -11.43 1.38 -10.68
C PHE A 36 -10.89 0.38 -11.69
N THR A 37 -10.48 -0.80 -11.21
CA THR A 37 -9.89 -1.84 -12.07
C THR A 37 -10.96 -2.49 -12.93
N GLY A 38 -12.18 -2.67 -12.40
CA GLY A 38 -13.31 -3.21 -13.15
C GLY A 38 -13.71 -2.37 -14.37
N LEU A 39 -13.51 -1.05 -14.33
CA LEU A 39 -13.74 -0.18 -15.47
C LEU A 39 -12.70 -0.36 -16.60
N ILE A 40 -11.48 -0.80 -16.27
CA ILE A 40 -10.38 -0.92 -17.23
C ILE A 40 -10.20 -2.37 -17.69
N HIS A 41 -10.17 -3.31 -16.76
CA HIS A 41 -9.96 -4.74 -17.00
C HIS A 41 -10.72 -5.61 -15.98
N PRO A 42 -11.98 -5.99 -16.30
CA PRO A 42 -12.86 -6.74 -15.41
C PRO A 42 -12.24 -8.01 -14.82
N ASP A 43 -11.51 -8.78 -15.62
CA ASP A 43 -10.97 -10.08 -15.19
C ASP A 43 -9.88 -9.94 -14.11
N SER A 44 -9.28 -8.76 -13.99
CA SER A 44 -8.26 -8.48 -12.96
C SER A 44 -8.79 -7.64 -11.80
N ALA A 45 -10.09 -7.33 -11.78
CA ALA A 45 -10.68 -6.38 -10.85
C ALA A 45 -10.53 -6.81 -9.38
N LEU A 46 -10.68 -8.10 -9.10
CA LEU A 46 -10.47 -8.65 -7.75
C LEU A 46 -9.01 -8.51 -7.29
N PHE A 47 -8.05 -8.69 -8.20
CA PHE A 47 -6.64 -8.46 -7.89
C PHE A 47 -6.38 -6.98 -7.61
N GLY A 48 -7.01 -6.08 -8.35
CA GLY A 48 -6.89 -4.65 -8.10
C GLY A 48 -7.51 -4.20 -6.78
N ALA A 49 -8.67 -4.76 -6.42
CA ALA A 49 -9.30 -4.56 -5.11
C ALA A 49 -8.39 -5.01 -3.96
N MET A 50 -7.82 -6.22 -4.09
CA MET A 50 -6.87 -6.76 -3.11
C MET A 50 -5.62 -5.89 -3.00
N TRP A 51 -5.02 -5.52 -4.13
CA TRP A 51 -3.76 -4.77 -4.15
C TRP A 51 -3.92 -3.34 -3.63
N ALA A 52 -5.06 -2.69 -3.92
CA ALA A 52 -5.42 -1.42 -3.32
C ALA A 52 -5.57 -1.55 -1.79
N ALA A 53 -6.29 -2.57 -1.30
CA ALA A 53 -6.45 -2.80 0.14
C ALA A 53 -5.12 -3.06 0.86
N VAL A 54 -4.25 -3.91 0.29
CA VAL A 54 -2.90 -4.17 0.83
C VAL A 54 -2.06 -2.90 0.85
N SER A 55 -2.13 -2.10 -0.20
CA SER A 55 -1.40 -0.82 -0.29
C SER A 55 -1.88 0.21 0.73
N GLY A 56 -3.20 0.27 0.96
CA GLY A 56 -3.78 1.10 2.02
C GLY A 56 -3.32 0.67 3.40
N LEU A 57 -3.39 -0.63 3.70
CA LEU A 57 -2.91 -1.16 4.98
C LEU A 57 -1.40 -0.95 5.19
N ALA A 58 -0.59 -1.16 4.15
CA ALA A 58 0.86 -0.92 4.21
C ALA A 58 1.21 0.56 4.44
N SER A 59 0.35 1.47 4.01
CA SER A 59 0.53 2.91 4.17
C SER A 59 0.01 3.43 5.51
N LEU A 60 -0.95 2.75 6.14
CA LEU A 60 -1.58 3.18 7.37
C LEU A 60 -0.62 3.07 8.57
N GLN A 61 -0.34 4.20 9.23
CA GLN A 61 0.42 4.26 10.48
C GLN A 61 -0.43 4.85 11.61
N ASP A 62 0.12 4.89 12.83
CA ASP A 62 -0.61 5.36 14.01
C ASP A 62 -0.95 6.86 13.94
N ASP A 63 -0.07 7.65 13.30
CA ASP A 63 -0.19 9.08 13.13
C ASP A 63 -0.14 9.53 11.64
N LEU A 64 -0.49 10.79 11.41
CA LEU A 64 -0.52 11.37 10.07
C LEU A 64 0.87 11.50 9.43
N PRO A 65 1.92 12.02 10.12
CA PRO A 65 3.27 12.09 9.57
C PRO A 65 3.82 10.71 9.17
N GLY A 66 3.64 9.69 10.02
CA GLY A 66 4.03 8.33 9.71
C GLY A 66 3.28 7.78 8.50
N THR A 67 1.96 7.99 8.45
CA THR A 67 1.12 7.53 7.32
C THR A 67 1.56 8.18 6.01
N ARG A 68 1.88 9.47 6.03
CA ARG A 68 2.38 10.19 4.86
C ARG A 68 3.70 9.61 4.36
N THR A 69 4.66 9.40 5.26
CA THR A 69 5.97 8.82 4.90
C THR A 69 5.81 7.41 4.34
N ALA A 70 4.99 6.57 4.99
CA ALA A 70 4.72 5.22 4.52
C ALA A 70 4.02 5.20 3.15
N ALA A 71 3.03 6.06 2.93
CA ALA A 71 2.36 6.22 1.64
C ALA A 71 3.33 6.64 0.52
N ILE A 72 4.23 7.60 0.78
CA ILE A 72 5.25 8.02 -0.19
C ILE A 72 6.18 6.85 -0.52
N LEU A 73 6.67 6.12 0.48
CA LEU A 73 7.51 4.95 0.27
C LEU A 73 6.79 3.85 -0.50
N ARG A 74 5.48 3.66 -0.25
CA ARG A 74 4.65 2.70 -0.97
C ARG A 74 4.50 3.07 -2.44
N VAL A 75 4.14 4.30 -2.75
CA VAL A 75 4.02 4.79 -4.13
C VAL A 75 5.36 4.68 -4.85
N TRP A 76 6.44 5.14 -4.22
CA TRP A 76 7.78 5.12 -4.80
C TRP A 76 8.29 3.70 -5.05
N GLY A 77 8.15 2.81 -4.06
CA GLY A 77 8.50 1.41 -4.19
C GLY A 77 7.67 0.73 -5.29
N THR A 78 6.36 1.00 -5.34
CA THR A 78 5.49 0.43 -6.39
C THR A 78 5.88 0.92 -7.77
N LEU A 79 6.24 2.20 -7.93
CA LEU A 79 6.69 2.75 -9.21
C LEU A 79 7.94 2.03 -9.73
N VAL A 80 8.98 1.92 -8.89
CA VAL A 80 10.23 1.25 -9.28
C VAL A 80 9.98 -0.22 -9.58
N GLY A 81 9.22 -0.91 -8.75
CA GLY A 81 8.90 -2.31 -8.97
C GLY A 81 8.09 -2.54 -10.24
N ALA A 82 7.14 -1.63 -10.53
CA ALA A 82 6.35 -1.67 -11.75
C ALA A 82 7.19 -1.48 -13.02
N VAL A 83 8.11 -0.50 -13.01
CA VAL A 83 9.04 -0.27 -14.13
C VAL A 83 9.92 -1.49 -14.37
N ILE A 84 10.52 -2.05 -13.32
CA ILE A 84 11.41 -3.22 -13.44
C ILE A 84 10.63 -4.45 -13.93
N ALA A 85 9.45 -4.71 -13.37
CA ALA A 85 8.62 -5.84 -13.77
C ALA A 85 8.16 -5.72 -15.23
N ALA A 86 7.68 -4.54 -15.64
CA ALA A 86 7.28 -4.29 -17.02
C ALA A 86 8.45 -4.46 -17.99
N ALA A 87 9.63 -3.91 -17.67
CA ALA A 87 10.82 -4.05 -18.50
C ALA A 87 11.25 -5.52 -18.62
N TYR A 88 11.29 -6.25 -17.50
CA TYR A 88 11.64 -7.67 -17.48
C TYR A 88 10.68 -8.49 -18.36
N LEU A 89 9.37 -8.38 -18.14
CA LEU A 89 8.36 -9.18 -18.83
C LEU A 89 8.15 -8.81 -20.29
N THR A 90 8.54 -7.58 -20.69
CA THR A 90 8.54 -7.18 -22.10
C THR A 90 9.72 -7.78 -22.85
N ALA A 91 10.87 -7.95 -22.20
CA ALA A 91 12.08 -8.49 -22.82
C ALA A 91 12.18 -10.02 -22.73
N PHE A 92 11.61 -10.64 -21.69
CA PHE A 92 11.75 -12.05 -21.41
C PHE A 92 10.44 -12.67 -20.91
N PRO A 93 10.20 -13.97 -21.18
CA PRO A 93 9.11 -14.69 -20.55
C PRO A 93 9.35 -14.86 -19.05
N PHE A 94 8.26 -15.14 -18.32
CA PHE A 94 8.34 -15.44 -16.90
C PHE A 94 9.24 -16.65 -16.62
N SER A 95 10.13 -16.50 -15.63
CA SER A 95 10.93 -17.58 -15.05
C SER A 95 11.17 -17.29 -13.57
N THR A 96 11.33 -18.34 -12.76
CA THR A 96 11.62 -18.21 -11.32
C THR A 96 12.96 -17.51 -11.06
N ILE A 97 13.97 -17.78 -11.88
CA ILE A 97 15.28 -17.11 -11.80
C ILE A 97 15.13 -15.62 -12.17
N GLY A 98 14.42 -15.31 -13.25
CA GLY A 98 14.18 -13.93 -13.68
C GLY A 98 13.39 -13.12 -12.63
N LEU A 99 12.38 -13.72 -12.01
CA LEU A 99 11.68 -13.16 -10.85
C LEU A 99 12.66 -12.83 -9.72
N ALA A 100 13.48 -13.79 -9.30
CA ALA A 100 14.41 -13.60 -8.19
C ALA A 100 15.43 -12.47 -8.47
N LEU A 101 15.99 -12.44 -9.69
CA LEU A 101 16.94 -11.41 -10.10
C LEU A 101 16.27 -10.03 -10.20
N ALA A 102 15.07 -9.93 -10.77
CA ALA A 102 14.34 -8.67 -10.89
C ALA A 102 13.92 -8.12 -9.51
N ALA A 103 13.44 -8.98 -8.61
CA ALA A 103 13.11 -8.59 -7.24
C ALA A 103 14.37 -8.19 -6.44
N GLY A 104 15.48 -8.91 -6.63
CA GLY A 104 16.78 -8.57 -6.03
C GLY A 104 17.30 -7.22 -6.53
N LEU A 105 17.20 -6.94 -7.83
CA LEU A 105 17.54 -5.64 -8.43
C LEU A 105 16.69 -4.52 -7.84
N ALA A 106 15.38 -4.73 -7.73
CA ALA A 106 14.44 -3.78 -7.14
C ALA A 106 14.77 -3.44 -5.68
N ALA A 107 15.09 -4.45 -4.87
CA ALA A 107 15.55 -4.26 -3.49
C ALA A 107 16.91 -3.53 -3.44
N GLY A 108 17.85 -3.91 -4.32
CA GLY A 108 19.18 -3.32 -4.43
C GLY A 108 19.14 -1.83 -4.76
N ILE A 109 18.26 -1.40 -5.69
CA ILE A 109 18.05 0.03 -6.00
C ILE A 109 17.63 0.81 -4.74
N GLY A 110 16.70 0.26 -3.95
CA GLY A 110 16.30 0.90 -2.69
C GLY A 110 17.44 0.98 -1.68
N ALA A 111 18.29 -0.05 -1.57
CA ALA A 111 19.46 -0.02 -0.71
C ALA A 111 20.48 1.04 -1.14
N LEU A 112 20.76 1.16 -2.44
CA LEU A 112 21.68 2.17 -3.00
C LEU A 112 21.20 3.61 -2.74
N LEU A 113 19.90 3.83 -2.74
CA LEU A 113 19.28 5.13 -2.46
C LEU A 113 19.07 5.41 -0.96
N LYS A 114 19.56 4.53 -0.08
CA LYS A 114 19.34 4.59 1.39
C LYS A 114 17.84 4.58 1.78
N MET A 115 16.99 4.01 0.93
CA MET A 115 15.55 3.85 1.13
C MET A 115 15.21 2.35 1.23
N THR A 116 15.71 1.70 2.27
CA THR A 116 15.60 0.23 2.45
C THR A 116 14.15 -0.26 2.47
N ASP A 117 13.26 0.44 3.16
CA ASP A 117 11.82 0.13 3.16
C ASP A 117 11.19 0.28 1.77
N GLY A 118 11.58 1.30 1.01
CA GLY A 118 11.15 1.49 -0.38
C GLY A 118 11.65 0.36 -1.30
N GLY A 119 12.89 -0.10 -1.11
CA GLY A 119 13.45 -1.26 -1.81
C GLY A 119 12.67 -2.55 -1.56
N ARG A 120 12.31 -2.81 -0.29
CA ARG A 120 11.47 -3.96 0.05
C ARG A 120 10.11 -3.90 -0.65
N LEU A 121 9.46 -2.73 -0.66
CA LEU A 121 8.16 -2.53 -1.32
C LEU A 121 8.26 -2.69 -2.85
N SER A 122 9.38 -2.27 -3.43
CA SER A 122 9.70 -2.47 -4.85
C SER A 122 9.82 -3.95 -5.21
N ALA A 123 10.57 -4.73 -4.42
CA ALA A 123 10.70 -6.17 -4.62
C ALA A 123 9.35 -6.92 -4.50
N ILE A 124 8.52 -6.56 -3.51
CA ILE A 124 7.16 -7.10 -3.39
C ILE A 124 6.35 -6.78 -4.65
N THR A 125 6.45 -5.56 -5.16
CA THR A 125 5.72 -5.14 -6.36
C THR A 125 6.16 -5.91 -7.61
N VAL A 126 7.47 -6.10 -7.81
CA VAL A 126 7.99 -6.95 -8.89
C VAL A 126 7.41 -8.35 -8.81
N THR A 127 7.43 -8.92 -7.60
CA THR A 127 6.91 -10.27 -7.34
C THR A 127 5.43 -10.39 -7.72
N VAL A 128 4.62 -9.40 -7.30
CA VAL A 128 3.18 -9.41 -7.57
C VAL A 128 2.89 -9.26 -9.06
N ILE A 129 3.51 -8.29 -9.76
CA ILE A 129 3.24 -8.05 -11.19
C ILE A 129 3.66 -9.26 -12.04
N THR A 130 4.83 -9.82 -11.77
CA THR A 130 5.35 -10.98 -12.52
C THR A 130 4.49 -12.22 -12.32
N ILE A 131 4.06 -12.53 -11.10
CA ILE A 131 3.16 -13.66 -10.84
C ILE A 131 1.79 -13.42 -11.49
N LEU A 132 1.24 -12.21 -11.42
CA LEU A 132 -0.07 -11.90 -12.02
C LEU A 132 -0.07 -12.02 -13.54
N THR A 133 1.08 -11.85 -14.19
CA THR A 133 1.23 -12.05 -15.63
C THR A 133 1.09 -13.52 -16.00
N VAL A 134 1.42 -14.46 -15.10
CA VAL A 134 1.17 -15.89 -15.30
C VAL A 134 -0.31 -16.23 -15.09
N ILE A 135 -0.97 -15.54 -14.14
CA ILE A 135 -2.39 -15.76 -13.84
C ILE A 135 -3.30 -15.18 -14.93
N ASN A 136 -2.95 -14.01 -15.48
CA ASN A 136 -3.69 -13.33 -16.54
C ASN A 136 -2.75 -13.07 -17.74
N PRO A 137 -2.46 -14.10 -18.56
CA PRO A 137 -1.48 -13.99 -19.64
C PRO A 137 -1.90 -13.02 -20.75
N ASP A 138 -3.21 -12.79 -20.91
CA ASP A 138 -3.76 -11.89 -21.94
C ASP A 138 -3.52 -10.41 -21.61
N LEU A 139 -3.21 -10.09 -20.35
CA LEU A 139 -2.97 -8.71 -19.93
C LEU A 139 -1.52 -8.32 -20.25
N HIS A 140 -1.37 -7.41 -21.21
CA HIS A 140 -0.06 -6.89 -21.60
C HIS A 140 0.77 -6.42 -20.38
N PRO A 141 2.06 -6.77 -20.27
CA PRO A 141 2.85 -6.54 -19.06
C PRO A 141 2.89 -5.08 -18.58
N VAL A 142 2.98 -4.13 -19.51
CA VAL A 142 2.96 -2.70 -19.19
C VAL A 142 1.61 -2.28 -18.60
N SER A 143 0.50 -2.77 -19.16
CA SER A 143 -0.85 -2.48 -18.67
C SER A 143 -1.08 -3.08 -17.29
N ASN A 144 -0.63 -4.33 -17.07
CA ASN A 144 -0.63 -4.97 -15.76
C ASN A 144 0.15 -4.11 -14.73
N ALA A 145 1.37 -3.72 -15.07
CA ALA A 145 2.20 -2.89 -14.19
C ALA A 145 1.59 -1.53 -13.89
N SER A 146 1.02 -0.85 -14.89
CA SER A 146 0.32 0.43 -14.71
C SER A 146 -0.90 0.30 -13.80
N LEU A 147 -1.71 -0.75 -13.96
CA LEU A 147 -2.86 -1.01 -13.09
C LEU A 147 -2.41 -1.22 -11.64
N ARG A 148 -1.44 -2.10 -11.41
CA ARG A 148 -0.90 -2.36 -10.06
C ARG A 148 -0.29 -1.10 -9.43
N PHE A 149 0.31 -0.21 -10.22
CA PHE A 149 0.78 1.07 -9.74
C PHE A 149 -0.38 1.99 -9.30
N LEU A 150 -1.39 2.17 -10.15
CA LEU A 150 -2.53 3.05 -9.87
C LEU A 150 -3.37 2.56 -8.69
N GLU A 151 -3.60 1.27 -8.57
CA GLU A 151 -4.27 0.65 -7.42
C GLU A 151 -3.48 0.89 -6.12
N SER A 152 -2.14 0.85 -6.17
CA SER A 152 -1.30 1.17 -5.01
C SER A 152 -1.41 2.64 -4.60
N CYS A 153 -1.44 3.55 -5.57
CA CYS A 153 -1.72 4.96 -5.34
C CYS A 153 -3.10 5.16 -4.70
N LEU A 154 -4.15 4.50 -5.21
CA LEU A 154 -5.50 4.55 -4.65
C LEU A 154 -5.53 4.05 -3.20
N GLY A 155 -4.93 2.90 -2.92
CA GLY A 155 -4.81 2.37 -1.56
C GLY A 155 -4.14 3.36 -0.61
N SER A 156 -2.98 3.88 -1.03
CA SER A 156 -2.18 4.83 -0.25
C SER A 156 -2.94 6.15 0.00
N ALA A 157 -3.70 6.62 -0.99
CA ALA A 157 -4.56 7.80 -0.86
C ALA A 157 -5.70 7.59 0.15
N MET A 158 -6.35 6.42 0.17
CA MET A 158 -7.38 6.11 1.15
C MET A 158 -6.82 6.09 2.58
N ALA A 159 -5.64 5.50 2.78
CA ALA A 159 -4.97 5.51 4.08
C ALA A 159 -4.66 6.94 4.57
N LEU A 160 -4.15 7.79 3.67
CA LEU A 160 -3.87 9.19 3.99
C LEU A 160 -5.17 9.97 4.30
N GLY A 161 -6.23 9.75 3.54
CA GLY A 161 -7.54 10.36 3.76
C GLY A 161 -8.10 10.02 5.15
N VAL A 162 -8.06 8.73 5.53
CA VAL A 162 -8.48 8.29 6.87
C VAL A 162 -7.62 8.93 7.96
N ALA A 163 -6.29 8.98 7.79
CA ALA A 163 -5.40 9.59 8.77
C ALA A 163 -5.65 11.11 8.94
N LEU A 164 -5.90 11.83 7.84
CA LEU A 164 -6.23 13.26 7.85
C LEU A 164 -7.53 13.53 8.62
N ILE A 165 -8.58 12.75 8.32
CA ILE A 165 -9.87 12.86 9.02
C ILE A 165 -9.69 12.60 10.51
N TRP A 166 -8.94 11.55 10.88
CA TRP A 166 -8.69 11.22 12.29
C TRP A 166 -7.94 12.32 13.04
N ALA A 167 -6.91 12.89 12.42
CA ALA A 167 -6.15 14.00 13.00
C ALA A 167 -7.05 15.24 13.22
N GLY A 168 -7.89 15.57 12.24
CA GLY A 168 -8.84 16.68 12.32
C GLY A 168 -9.88 16.50 13.42
N VAL A 169 -10.50 15.33 13.52
CA VAL A 169 -11.47 15.00 14.58
C VAL A 169 -10.83 15.10 15.96
N THR A 170 -9.62 14.58 16.11
CA THR A 170 -8.88 14.63 17.38
C THR A 170 -8.58 16.08 17.80
N ALA A 171 -8.11 16.91 16.86
CA ALA A 171 -7.82 18.32 17.11
C ALA A 171 -9.08 19.11 17.51
N LEU A 172 -10.22 18.87 16.84
CA LEU A 172 -11.49 19.50 17.17
C LEU A 172 -11.99 19.11 18.57
N TRP A 173 -11.80 17.84 18.94
CA TRP A 173 -12.21 17.35 20.26
C TRP A 173 -11.40 18.00 21.38
N LEU A 174 -10.08 18.11 21.22
CA LEU A 174 -9.20 18.78 22.19
C LEU A 174 -9.57 20.26 22.37
N ARG A 175 -9.80 20.99 21.27
CA ARG A 175 -10.23 22.40 21.32
C ARG A 175 -11.57 22.62 22.03
N ARG A 176 -12.49 21.66 21.95
CA ARG A 176 -13.77 21.73 22.68
C ARG A 176 -13.60 21.48 24.17
N LYS A 177 -12.64 20.64 24.56
CA LYS A 177 -12.34 20.34 25.96
C LYS A 177 -11.68 21.53 26.67
N GLU A 178 -10.83 22.28 25.99
CA GLU A 178 -10.20 23.49 26.53
C GLU A 178 -11.18 24.67 26.74
N ARG A 179 -12.34 24.65 26.09
CA ARG A 179 -13.38 25.68 26.23
C ARG A 179 -14.43 25.38 27.30
N ARG A 180 -14.35 24.23 27.97
CA ARG A 180 -15.23 23.81 29.06
C ARG A 180 -14.46 23.81 30.37
#